data_AF-A0A8T2PUU0-F1
#
_entry.id   AF-A0A8T2PUU0-F1
#
_cell.length_a   1.000
_cell.length_b   1.000
_cell.length_c   1.000
_cell.angle_alpha   90.00
_cell.angle_beta   90.00
_cell.angle_gamma   90.00
#
_symmetry.space_group_name_H-M   'P 1'
#
loop_
_entity.id
_entity.type
_entity.pdbx_description
1 polymer ?
#
loop_
_entity_poly.entity_id
_entity_poly.type
_entity_poly.pdbx_seq_one_letter_code
_entity_poly.pdbx_strand_id
1 'polypeptide(L)'
;MVSSFRVSELQVLLGFAGRNKSGRKHELLLRALHLLKSGCSPAVQIKIKELYRRRYPRTIDSLPDLSSLKSSVFSLEGSPSTLDPDLALGARHSRGSGSVPQHLVAHSSVLLHEAKPRIDMQQSAPPIPPVHPDVQMKPLPFYDVLDVLIKPSSLGASSIQRFQEKYFIFALTPQQVREVCISRDFLPGGRRDYMVQIQLRFCLAETSCLQEDNYPNSLCIKVNGKLFPLPGYAPPPKNGVEQKRPGRPLNITSLVRLSSAVPNQISITWAPEIGKTYSMSVYLVRQLTSSLLLQRLKMKGIRNPDHSRALIKEKLTADPDSEVATTSLRVSLMCPVRFFPCSFSSIILIKCIKTI
;
A
#
# COMPACT_ATOMS: atom_id res chain seq x y z
N MET A 1 20.54 -16.67 -26.12
CA MET A 1 19.88 -15.33 -26.15
C MET A 1 18.38 -15.43 -26.44
N VAL A 2 17.95 -15.71 -27.68
CA VAL A 2 16.52 -15.66 -28.09
C VAL A 2 15.60 -16.61 -27.31
N SER A 3 16.10 -17.78 -26.86
CA SER A 3 15.35 -18.72 -26.00
C SER A 3 14.83 -18.11 -24.69
N SER A 4 15.49 -17.07 -24.17
CA SER A 4 15.02 -16.38 -22.97
C SER A 4 13.81 -15.46 -23.23
N PHE A 5 13.57 -15.07 -24.49
CA PHE A 5 12.66 -13.97 -24.81
C PHE A 5 11.19 -14.22 -24.39
N ARG A 6 10.53 -13.14 -24.00
CA ARG A 6 9.09 -13.09 -23.68
C ARG A 6 8.30 -13.03 -24.98
N VAL A 7 6.99 -13.32 -24.91
CA VAL A 7 6.09 -13.24 -26.06
C VAL A 7 6.19 -11.88 -26.75
N SER A 8 6.14 -10.78 -26.00
CA SER A 8 6.27 -9.42 -26.54
C SER A 8 7.59 -9.16 -27.27
N GLU A 9 8.73 -9.61 -26.73
CA GLU A 9 10.04 -9.45 -27.37
C GLU A 9 10.17 -10.31 -28.63
N LEU A 10 9.63 -11.54 -28.63
CA LEU A 10 9.55 -12.39 -29.82
C LEU A 10 8.66 -11.76 -30.90
N GLN A 11 7.57 -11.10 -30.51
CA GLN A 11 6.69 -10.36 -31.42
C GLN A 11 7.36 -9.13 -32.01
N VAL A 12 8.15 -8.39 -31.23
CA VAL A 12 8.97 -7.27 -31.71
C VAL A 12 10.06 -7.77 -32.68
N LEU A 13 10.75 -8.86 -32.34
CA LEU A 13 11.79 -9.46 -33.20
C LEU A 13 11.22 -9.98 -34.52
N LEU A 14 10.15 -10.77 -34.48
CA LEU A 14 9.50 -11.30 -35.68
C LEU A 14 8.89 -10.16 -36.50
N GLY A 15 8.31 -9.14 -35.85
CA GLY A 15 7.76 -7.98 -36.54
C GLY A 15 8.82 -7.10 -37.20
N PHE A 16 10.02 -6.99 -36.62
CA PHE A 16 11.17 -6.35 -37.24
C PHE A 16 11.68 -7.14 -38.46
N ALA A 17 11.58 -8.47 -38.41
CA ALA A 17 11.94 -9.37 -39.51
C ALA A 17 10.80 -9.62 -40.53
N GLY A 18 9.71 -8.85 -40.51
CA GLY A 18 8.57 -9.01 -41.43
C GLY A 18 7.77 -10.31 -41.29
N ARG A 19 7.94 -11.06 -40.19
CA ARG A 19 7.27 -12.35 -39.94
C ARG A 19 6.01 -12.20 -39.08
N ASN A 20 5.13 -13.20 -39.17
CA ASN A 20 3.86 -13.24 -38.45
C ASN A 20 4.06 -13.25 -36.91
N LYS A 21 3.46 -12.26 -36.25
CA LYS A 21 3.59 -11.96 -34.80
C LYS A 21 2.54 -12.67 -33.93
N SER A 22 1.59 -13.40 -34.52
CA SER A 22 0.51 -14.09 -33.81
C SER A 22 0.84 -15.56 -33.56
N GLY A 23 0.61 -16.03 -32.34
CA GLY A 23 0.83 -17.43 -31.94
C GLY A 23 1.16 -17.60 -30.46
N ARG A 24 1.23 -18.85 -30.00
CA ARG A 24 1.70 -19.19 -28.64
C ARG A 24 3.22 -18.98 -28.54
N LYS A 25 3.75 -18.81 -27.31
CA LYS A 25 5.20 -18.56 -27.07
C LYS A 25 6.11 -19.55 -27.82
N HIS A 26 5.75 -20.83 -27.82
CA HIS A 26 6.52 -21.89 -28.47
C HIS A 26 6.56 -21.73 -30.01
N GLU A 27 5.42 -21.41 -30.65
CA GLU A 27 5.33 -21.16 -32.09
C GLU A 27 6.17 -19.94 -32.52
N LEU A 28 6.08 -18.84 -31.76
CA LEU A 28 6.88 -17.64 -32.00
C LEU A 28 8.38 -17.91 -31.80
N LEU A 29 8.75 -18.71 -30.81
CA LEU A 29 10.13 -19.11 -30.58
C LEU A 29 10.65 -20.00 -31.72
N LEU A 30 9.89 -20.99 -32.18
CA LEU A 30 10.25 -21.83 -33.33
C LEU A 30 10.47 -20.98 -34.60
N ARG A 31 9.59 -20.02 -34.88
CA ARG A 31 9.77 -19.09 -36.02
C ARG A 31 11.01 -18.21 -35.86
N ALA A 32 11.30 -17.72 -34.65
CA ALA A 32 12.50 -16.94 -34.38
C ALA A 32 13.79 -17.77 -34.49
N LEU A 33 13.76 -19.05 -34.12
CA LEU A 33 14.88 -19.98 -34.32
C LEU A 33 15.05 -20.36 -35.80
N HIS A 34 13.97 -20.51 -36.56
CA HIS A 34 14.04 -20.73 -38.01
C HIS A 34 14.67 -19.52 -38.73
N LEU A 35 14.29 -18.29 -38.34
CA LEU A 35 14.89 -17.05 -38.85
C LEU A 35 16.41 -16.97 -38.60
N LEU A 36 16.91 -17.58 -37.52
CA LEU A 36 18.34 -17.68 -37.26
C LEU A 36 19.04 -18.74 -38.13
N LYS A 37 18.36 -19.85 -38.44
CA LYS A 37 18.89 -20.93 -39.28
C LYS A 37 18.89 -20.59 -40.77
N SER A 38 17.94 -19.78 -41.26
CA SER A 38 17.77 -19.45 -42.68
C SER A 38 18.68 -18.30 -43.17
N GLY A 39 19.82 -18.05 -42.52
CA GLY A 39 20.66 -16.87 -42.76
C GLY A 39 20.11 -15.62 -42.04
N CYS A 40 20.70 -15.29 -40.89
CA CYS A 40 20.28 -14.13 -40.09
C CYS A 40 20.94 -12.84 -40.59
N SER A 41 20.16 -11.86 -41.05
CA SER A 41 20.69 -10.55 -41.43
C SER A 41 21.36 -9.82 -40.24
N PRO A 42 22.41 -9.02 -40.45
CA PRO A 42 23.10 -8.30 -39.38
C PRO A 42 22.15 -7.42 -38.54
N ALA A 43 21.16 -6.80 -39.17
CA ALA A 43 20.13 -6.01 -38.51
C ALA A 43 19.32 -6.83 -37.48
N VAL A 44 18.96 -8.08 -37.80
CA VAL A 44 18.24 -8.98 -36.87
C VAL A 44 19.16 -9.39 -35.70
N GLN A 45 20.45 -9.62 -35.94
CA GLN A 45 21.41 -9.91 -34.86
C GLN A 45 21.58 -8.73 -33.90
N ILE A 46 21.69 -7.51 -34.44
CA ILE A 46 21.72 -6.27 -33.65
C ILE A 46 20.43 -6.15 -32.83
N LYS A 47 19.26 -6.43 -33.43
CA LYS A 47 17.97 -6.37 -32.72
C LYS A 47 17.87 -7.37 -31.57
N ILE A 48 18.43 -8.58 -31.73
CA ILE A 48 18.53 -9.58 -30.66
C ILE A 48 19.45 -9.11 -29.53
N LYS A 49 20.62 -8.52 -29.86
CA LYS A 49 21.54 -7.95 -28.87
C LYS A 49 20.88 -6.79 -28.10
N GLU A 50 20.18 -5.89 -28.79
CA GLU A 50 19.43 -4.78 -28.19
C GLU A 50 18.34 -5.25 -27.21
N LEU A 51 17.49 -6.19 -27.64
CA LEU A 51 16.41 -6.76 -26.80
C LEU A 51 16.96 -7.52 -25.59
N TYR A 52 18.05 -8.27 -25.76
CA TYR A 52 18.70 -8.97 -24.66
C TYR A 52 19.36 -8.01 -23.65
N ARG A 53 20.04 -6.96 -24.11
CA ARG A 53 20.68 -5.95 -23.24
C ARG A 53 19.66 -5.13 -22.43
N ARG A 54 18.50 -4.78 -23.02
CA ARG A 54 17.40 -4.12 -22.27
C ARG A 54 16.92 -4.95 -21.08
N ARG A 55 17.03 -6.28 -21.15
CA ARG A 55 16.57 -7.20 -20.11
C ARG A 55 17.65 -7.51 -19.07
N TYR A 56 18.90 -7.69 -19.51
CA TYR A 56 20.03 -8.01 -18.64
C TYR A 56 21.10 -6.90 -18.72
N PRO A 57 20.87 -5.74 -18.11
CA PRO A 57 21.76 -4.58 -18.21
C PRO A 57 23.10 -4.70 -17.46
N ARG A 58 23.46 -5.90 -16.95
CA ARG A 58 24.67 -6.15 -16.14
C ARG A 58 25.38 -7.49 -16.41
N THR A 59 25.44 -7.91 -17.66
CA THR A 59 26.29 -9.05 -18.07
C THR A 59 26.94 -8.77 -19.42
N ILE A 60 28.11 -8.14 -19.36
CA ILE A 60 29.37 -8.42 -20.09
C ILE A 60 30.40 -7.52 -19.42
N ASP A 61 31.13 -8.12 -18.48
CA ASP A 61 32.48 -7.72 -18.06
C ASP A 61 33.21 -9.06 -17.87
N SER A 62 34.45 -9.17 -18.37
CA SER A 62 35.25 -10.38 -18.69
C SER A 62 35.01 -11.00 -20.09
N LEU A 63 36.03 -11.33 -20.89
CA LEU A 63 37.45 -10.87 -21.00
C LEU A 63 37.98 -11.24 -22.43
N PRO A 64 39.30 -11.20 -22.74
CA PRO A 64 40.00 -10.15 -23.50
C PRO A 64 40.27 -10.43 -25.00
N ASP A 65 40.91 -9.43 -25.62
CA ASP A 65 41.90 -9.49 -26.72
C ASP A 65 41.44 -9.75 -28.18
N LEU A 66 41.47 -8.68 -29.01
CA LEU A 66 42.49 -8.55 -30.08
C LEU A 66 42.41 -7.18 -30.81
N SER A 67 43.47 -6.39 -30.60
CA SER A 67 44.18 -5.53 -31.58
C SER A 67 43.46 -4.47 -32.46
N SER A 68 44.07 -3.27 -32.44
CA SER A 68 44.31 -2.40 -33.62
C SER A 68 43.19 -1.53 -34.21
N LEU A 69 43.11 -0.25 -33.75
CA LEU A 69 43.63 0.93 -34.50
C LEU A 69 43.18 2.26 -33.84
N LYS A 70 44.16 3.17 -33.62
CA LYS A 70 44.14 4.67 -33.60
C LYS A 70 42.88 5.39 -33.02
N SER A 71 42.98 6.42 -32.18
CA SER A 71 44.02 7.47 -32.09
C SER A 71 44.03 8.14 -30.72
N SER A 72 45.21 8.65 -30.35
CA SER A 72 45.50 9.83 -29.51
C SER A 72 44.35 10.84 -29.38
N VAL A 73 44.13 11.52 -28.24
CA VAL A 73 44.93 12.70 -27.83
C VAL A 73 44.62 13.16 -26.37
N PHE A 74 45.61 13.81 -25.75
CA PHE A 74 45.65 14.65 -24.51
C PHE A 74 45.61 14.04 -23.08
N SER A 75 46.74 14.27 -22.39
CA SER A 75 46.96 14.26 -20.93
C SER A 75 46.52 15.57 -20.28
N LEU A 76 46.29 15.61 -18.95
CA LEU A 76 47.19 16.29 -17.99
C LEU A 76 46.87 15.92 -16.51
N GLU A 77 47.86 16.19 -15.66
CA GLU A 77 48.02 16.13 -14.18
C GLU A 77 46.81 16.54 -13.31
N GLY A 78 46.75 16.27 -11.99
CA GLY A 78 47.71 15.65 -11.06
C GLY A 78 47.20 15.70 -9.60
N SER A 79 47.95 15.14 -8.65
CA SER A 79 47.71 15.20 -7.18
C SER A 79 49.08 15.33 -6.49
N PRO A 80 49.23 15.93 -5.28
CA PRO A 80 49.01 15.15 -4.06
C PRO A 80 48.66 15.88 -2.71
N SER A 81 48.12 15.08 -1.80
CA SER A 81 48.13 15.01 -0.31
C SER A 81 48.84 16.01 0.68
N THR A 82 48.15 16.19 1.84
CA THR A 82 48.59 16.01 3.29
C THR A 82 49.29 17.08 4.17
N LEU A 83 49.01 16.95 5.50
CA LEU A 83 49.66 17.42 6.77
C LEU A 83 49.29 18.84 7.28
N ASP A 84 48.54 19.09 8.39
CA ASP A 84 48.63 18.77 9.86
C ASP A 84 49.54 19.76 10.68
N PRO A 85 49.64 19.79 12.04
CA PRO A 85 49.03 20.86 12.88
C PRO A 85 49.95 21.54 13.96
N ASP A 86 49.35 22.17 15.01
CA ASP A 86 49.68 22.05 16.47
C ASP A 86 49.98 23.34 17.33
N LEU A 87 49.80 23.20 18.67
CA LEU A 87 50.30 23.98 19.86
C LEU A 87 49.65 25.35 20.24
N ALA A 88 49.60 25.81 21.52
CA ALA A 88 49.59 25.17 22.86
C ALA A 88 49.23 26.17 24.03
N LEU A 89 48.36 25.71 24.94
CA LEU A 89 48.35 25.76 26.45
C LEU A 89 48.96 26.90 27.33
N GLY A 90 48.22 27.25 28.42
CA GLY A 90 48.73 27.77 29.73
C GLY A 90 47.98 28.98 30.32
N ALA A 91 47.11 28.86 31.36
CA ALA A 91 47.39 28.92 32.82
C ALA A 91 47.39 30.38 33.41
N ARG A 92 46.88 30.76 34.61
CA ARG A 92 46.12 30.12 35.73
C ARG A 92 45.62 31.18 36.77
N HIS A 93 44.59 30.88 37.59
CA HIS A 93 44.10 31.59 38.82
C HIS A 93 43.38 32.97 38.64
N SER A 94 42.26 33.32 39.31
CA SER A 94 41.99 33.34 40.77
C SER A 94 40.48 33.32 41.15
N ARG A 95 40.13 33.40 42.46
CA ARG A 95 38.78 33.17 43.06
C ARG A 95 38.05 34.45 43.53
N GLY A 96 36.71 34.48 43.38
CA GLY A 96 35.80 34.64 44.53
C GLY A 96 34.85 35.87 44.68
N SER A 97 33.54 35.56 44.76
CA SER A 97 32.49 36.20 45.60
C SER A 97 31.84 37.55 45.22
N GLY A 98 30.51 37.68 45.41
CA GLY A 98 29.82 38.98 45.54
C GLY A 98 28.37 39.14 45.03
N SER A 99 27.37 38.95 45.92
CA SER A 99 26.07 39.67 46.05
C SER A 99 25.04 39.87 44.89
N VAL A 100 23.78 39.61 45.28
CA VAL A 100 22.44 39.97 44.71
C VAL A 100 22.04 41.37 45.32
N PRO A 101 21.23 42.31 44.74
CA PRO A 101 19.77 42.09 44.55
C PRO A 101 18.89 42.93 43.56
N GLN A 102 17.70 42.37 43.29
CA GLN A 102 16.33 42.95 43.19
C GLN A 102 15.94 44.14 42.26
N HIS A 103 14.86 43.88 41.50
CA HIS A 103 13.64 44.71 41.22
C HIS A 103 13.74 46.24 41.00
N LEU A 104 13.07 46.75 39.95
CA LEU A 104 11.89 47.64 40.11
C LEU A 104 11.09 47.88 38.81
N VAL A 105 9.86 48.34 39.02
CA VAL A 105 8.67 48.35 38.14
C VAL A 105 8.68 49.44 37.04
N ALA A 106 7.94 49.13 35.97
CA ALA A 106 7.43 49.94 34.84
C ALA A 106 7.31 51.48 34.96
N HIS A 107 7.37 52.15 33.80
CA HIS A 107 6.47 53.27 33.48
C HIS A 107 6.12 53.30 31.97
N SER A 108 4.94 53.83 31.67
CA SER A 108 4.28 53.85 30.37
C SER A 108 4.32 55.22 29.68
N SER A 109 4.33 55.25 28.34
CA SER A 109 3.74 56.36 27.60
C SER A 109 3.31 55.94 26.19
N VAL A 110 2.10 56.38 25.81
CA VAL A 110 1.46 56.15 24.51
C VAL A 110 1.67 57.40 23.65
N LEU A 111 2.04 57.23 22.37
CA LEU A 111 1.70 58.20 21.34
C LEU A 111 1.30 57.46 20.05
N LEU A 112 0.11 57.81 19.56
CA LEU A 112 -0.44 57.32 18.31
C LEU A 112 0.12 58.13 17.14
N HIS A 113 0.33 57.49 15.99
CA HIS A 113 0.20 58.12 14.67
C HIS A 113 -0.39 57.12 13.69
N GLU A 114 -1.28 57.61 12.82
CA GLU A 114 -2.20 56.82 12.02
C GLU A 114 -1.76 56.70 10.55
N ALA A 115 -2.43 55.80 9.83
CA ALA A 115 -2.52 55.71 8.36
C ALA A 115 -1.30 55.23 7.57
N LYS A 116 -1.34 53.95 7.13
CA LYS A 116 -1.69 53.59 5.74
C LYS A 116 -2.01 52.10 5.59
N PRO A 117 -3.09 51.68 4.91
CA PRO A 117 -3.36 50.26 4.69
C PRO A 117 -2.42 49.70 3.63
N ARG A 118 -1.52 48.80 4.02
CA ARG A 118 -0.90 47.85 3.10
C ARG A 118 -1.70 46.55 3.14
N ILE A 119 -2.18 46.14 1.99
CA ILE A 119 -2.79 44.82 1.79
C ILE A 119 -1.63 43.82 1.87
N ASP A 120 -1.39 43.28 3.06
CA ASP A 120 -0.46 42.18 3.22
C ASP A 120 -1.20 40.90 2.82
N MET A 121 -0.83 40.32 1.67
CA MET A 121 -1.28 38.98 1.28
C MET A 121 -0.59 37.96 2.19
N GLN A 122 -1.11 37.82 3.41
CA GLN A 122 -0.66 36.78 4.31
C GLN A 122 -1.09 35.43 3.74
N GLN A 123 -0.18 34.81 2.96
CA GLN A 123 -0.32 33.44 2.50
C GLN A 123 -0.51 32.56 3.74
N SER A 124 -1.74 32.12 3.96
CA SER A 124 -2.07 31.16 4.99
C SER A 124 -1.23 29.91 4.77
N ALA A 125 -0.35 29.59 5.71
CA ALA A 125 0.31 28.30 5.74
C ALA A 125 -0.77 27.21 5.61
N PRO A 126 -0.59 26.20 4.74
CA PRO A 126 -1.62 25.18 4.54
C PRO A 126 -1.96 24.53 5.89
N PRO A 127 -3.24 24.41 6.25
CA PRO A 127 -3.64 23.95 7.58
C PRO A 127 -3.01 22.58 7.85
N ILE A 128 -2.22 22.50 8.91
CA ILE A 128 -1.55 21.26 9.32
C ILE A 128 -2.66 20.23 9.56
N PRO A 129 -2.71 19.12 8.78
CA PRO A 129 -3.78 18.14 8.94
C PRO A 129 -3.68 17.54 10.35
N PRO A 130 -4.80 17.40 11.07
CA PRO A 130 -4.78 16.98 12.47
C PRO A 130 -4.05 15.64 12.62
N VAL A 131 -3.19 15.56 13.63
CA VAL A 131 -2.34 14.37 13.88
C VAL A 131 -3.20 13.12 14.04
N HIS A 132 -4.33 13.28 14.73
CA HIS A 132 -5.44 12.33 14.78
C HIS A 132 -6.65 12.98 14.10
N PRO A 133 -6.96 12.64 12.84
CA PRO A 133 -8.29 12.92 12.32
C PRO A 133 -9.27 11.96 13.01
N ASP A 134 -10.50 12.40 13.28
CA ASP A 134 -11.57 11.58 13.91
C ASP A 134 -12.15 10.49 12.97
N VAL A 135 -11.27 9.88 12.20
CA VAL A 135 -11.54 8.81 11.25
C VAL A 135 -11.87 7.54 12.00
N GLN A 136 -12.95 6.89 11.59
CA GLN A 136 -13.36 5.59 12.12
C GLN A 136 -13.26 4.53 11.03
N MET A 137 -12.49 3.47 11.29
CA MET A 137 -12.37 2.35 10.36
C MET A 137 -13.67 1.53 10.36
N LYS A 138 -14.15 1.16 9.17
CA LYS A 138 -15.26 0.22 9.01
C LYS A 138 -14.90 -1.12 9.69
N PRO A 139 -15.76 -1.65 10.59
CA PRO A 139 -15.53 -2.94 11.21
C PRO A 139 -15.45 -4.08 10.18
N LEU A 140 -14.53 -5.01 10.39
CA LEU A 140 -14.33 -6.15 9.50
C LEU A 140 -15.04 -7.38 10.10
N PRO A 141 -15.98 -8.04 9.38
CA PRO A 141 -16.77 -9.13 9.96
C PRO A 141 -15.94 -10.28 10.54
N PHE A 142 -14.77 -10.58 9.97
CA PHE A 142 -13.90 -11.68 10.40
C PHE A 142 -12.92 -11.31 11.54
N TYR A 143 -13.02 -10.11 12.12
CA TYR A 143 -12.09 -9.66 13.16
C TYR A 143 -12.82 -8.89 14.26
N ASP A 144 -12.78 -9.40 15.49
CA ASP A 144 -13.11 -8.58 16.67
C ASP A 144 -11.90 -7.72 17.03
N VAL A 145 -12.11 -6.43 17.28
CA VAL A 145 -11.07 -5.55 17.82
C VAL A 145 -10.97 -5.79 19.32
N LEU A 146 -9.80 -6.18 19.79
CA LEU A 146 -9.48 -6.34 21.22
C LEU A 146 -8.90 -5.04 21.79
N ASP A 147 -8.04 -4.35 21.03
CA ASP A 147 -7.41 -3.09 21.45
C ASP A 147 -6.93 -2.25 20.25
N VAL A 148 -6.71 -0.95 20.48
CA VAL A 148 -6.21 0.03 19.50
C VAL A 148 -4.77 0.43 19.85
N LEU A 149 -3.81 -0.31 19.30
CA LEU A 149 -2.37 -0.12 19.57
C LEU A 149 -1.84 1.21 19.00
N ILE A 150 -2.38 1.66 17.86
CA ILE A 150 -2.15 3.00 17.30
C ILE A 150 -3.49 3.52 16.76
N LYS A 151 -3.98 4.62 17.36
CA LYS A 151 -5.18 5.33 16.90
C LYS A 151 -4.98 5.82 15.45
N PRO A 152 -6.07 5.98 14.66
CA PRO A 152 -6.02 6.63 13.35
C PRO A 152 -5.15 7.89 13.38
N SER A 153 -4.09 7.87 12.57
CA SER A 153 -3.06 8.89 12.56
C SER A 153 -2.76 9.29 11.13
N SER A 154 -2.88 10.59 10.83
CA SER A 154 -2.63 11.12 9.49
C SER A 154 -1.20 10.80 9.06
N LEU A 155 -1.01 10.29 7.85
CA LEU A 155 0.32 10.09 7.27
C LEU A 155 1.00 11.45 6.99
N GLY A 156 0.23 12.53 6.84
CA GLY A 156 0.72 13.86 6.48
C GLY A 156 0.93 14.05 4.98
N ALA A 157 1.26 15.28 4.59
CA ALA A 157 1.59 15.61 3.21
C ALA A 157 2.65 16.73 3.15
N SER A 158 3.91 16.38 2.88
CA SER A 158 4.94 17.33 2.41
C SER A 158 4.97 17.38 0.88
N SER A 159 4.81 18.58 0.31
CA SER A 159 4.73 18.78 -1.14
C SER A 159 6.06 18.69 -1.88
N ILE A 160 7.19 18.68 -1.17
CA ILE A 160 8.53 18.87 -1.75
C ILE A 160 9.14 17.53 -2.25
N GLN A 161 8.76 16.40 -1.65
CA GLN A 161 9.37 15.10 -1.96
C GLN A 161 8.41 14.15 -2.69
N ARG A 162 8.92 13.49 -3.75
CA ARG A 162 8.20 12.47 -4.55
C ARG A 162 7.70 11.29 -3.72
N PHE A 163 8.44 10.94 -2.67
CA PHE A 163 8.06 9.94 -1.70
C PHE A 163 8.17 10.56 -0.31
N GLN A 164 7.22 10.26 0.56
CA GLN A 164 7.24 10.64 1.96
C GLN A 164 7.47 9.40 2.81
N GLU A 165 8.16 9.58 3.94
CA GLU A 165 8.36 8.54 4.95
C GLU A 165 7.87 9.05 6.31
N LYS A 166 7.21 8.17 7.07
CA LYS A 166 6.78 8.46 8.44
C LYS A 166 6.94 7.23 9.33
N TYR A 167 7.39 7.49 10.55
CA TYR A 167 7.68 6.48 11.56
C TYR A 167 6.59 6.48 12.64
N PHE A 168 6.27 5.28 13.11
CA PHE A 168 5.29 5.03 14.15
C PHE A 168 5.83 4.00 15.14
N ILE A 169 5.50 4.15 16.41
CA ILE A 169 6.00 3.31 17.50
C ILE A 169 4.82 2.87 18.36
N PHE A 170 4.80 1.60 18.75
CA PHE A 170 3.85 1.06 19.73
C PHE A 170 4.55 0.02 20.62
N ALA A 171 4.04 -0.17 21.83
CA ALA A 171 4.47 -1.24 22.73
C ALA A 171 3.30 -2.19 22.98
N LEU A 172 3.59 -3.45 23.29
CA LEU A 172 2.58 -4.43 23.70
C LEU A 172 2.60 -4.59 25.22
N THR A 173 1.44 -4.70 25.85
CA THR A 173 1.37 -5.04 27.28
C THR A 173 1.71 -6.52 27.50
N PRO A 174 2.17 -6.93 28.70
CA PRO A 174 2.41 -8.34 29.01
C PRO A 174 1.19 -9.23 28.77
N GLN A 175 -0.02 -8.71 28.95
CA GLN A 175 -1.26 -9.43 28.67
C GLN A 175 -1.45 -9.65 27.17
N GLN A 176 -1.35 -8.59 26.35
CA GLN A 176 -1.48 -8.70 24.89
C GLN A 176 -0.45 -9.67 24.30
N VAL A 177 0.81 -9.65 24.79
CA VAL A 177 1.84 -10.61 24.40
C VAL A 177 1.42 -12.05 24.73
N ARG A 178 0.92 -12.32 25.94
CA ARG A 178 0.39 -13.65 26.31
C ARG A 178 -0.76 -14.06 25.41
N GLU A 179 -1.74 -13.19 25.19
CA GLU A 179 -2.92 -13.47 24.34
C GLU A 179 -2.53 -13.83 22.90
N VAL A 180 -1.58 -13.10 22.29
CA VAL A 180 -1.04 -13.47 20.98
C VAL A 180 -0.37 -14.85 21.07
N CYS A 181 0.59 -15.05 21.97
CA CYS A 181 1.37 -16.28 22.06
C CYS A 181 0.53 -17.54 22.28
N ILE A 182 -0.50 -17.49 23.13
CA ILE A 182 -1.38 -18.66 23.38
C ILE A 182 -2.43 -18.89 22.28
N SER A 183 -2.69 -17.91 21.42
CA SER A 183 -3.70 -18.00 20.36
C SER A 183 -3.25 -18.78 19.11
N ARG A 184 -2.13 -19.49 19.19
CA ARG A 184 -1.51 -20.17 18.05
C ARG A 184 -2.23 -21.47 17.73
N ASP A 185 -3.01 -21.46 16.65
CA ASP A 185 -3.88 -22.57 16.25
C ASP A 185 -3.75 -22.88 14.74
N PHE A 186 -4.40 -23.94 14.27
CA PHE A 186 -4.45 -24.31 12.86
C PHE A 186 -5.57 -23.54 12.14
N LEU A 187 -5.20 -22.57 11.30
CA LEU A 187 -6.17 -21.86 10.47
C LEU A 187 -6.67 -22.72 9.28
N PRO A 188 -7.86 -22.40 8.73
CA PRO A 188 -8.37 -23.04 7.52
C PRO A 188 -7.34 -22.98 6.38
N GLY A 189 -6.89 -24.15 5.92
CA GLY A 189 -5.75 -24.30 5.00
C GLY A 189 -4.51 -24.95 5.62
N GLY A 190 -4.57 -25.42 6.86
CA GLY A 190 -3.56 -26.29 7.49
C GLY A 190 -2.28 -25.60 7.95
N ARG A 191 -2.21 -24.27 7.80
CA ARG A 191 -1.10 -23.46 8.33
C ARG A 191 -1.37 -23.12 9.79
N ARG A 192 -0.39 -23.34 10.67
CA ARG A 192 -0.43 -22.77 12.03
C ARG A 192 -0.18 -21.27 11.94
N ASP A 193 -1.10 -20.49 12.49
CA ASP A 193 -1.02 -19.04 12.58
C ASP A 193 -1.59 -18.60 13.94
N TYR A 194 -1.54 -17.31 14.25
CA TYR A 194 -2.14 -16.77 15.47
C TYR A 194 -3.58 -16.36 15.21
N MET A 195 -4.53 -16.79 16.06
CA MET A 195 -5.90 -16.26 16.01
C MET A 195 -5.97 -14.83 16.53
N VAL A 196 -5.11 -14.44 17.48
CA VAL A 196 -4.95 -13.06 17.93
C VAL A 196 -3.77 -12.43 17.19
N GLN A 197 -4.02 -11.37 16.45
CA GLN A 197 -3.10 -10.79 15.47
C GLN A 197 -2.92 -9.29 15.70
N ILE A 198 -1.73 -8.79 15.34
CA ILE A 198 -1.49 -7.35 15.17
C ILE A 198 -1.83 -7.00 13.72
N GLN A 199 -2.85 -6.17 13.53
CA GLN A 199 -3.42 -5.79 12.25
C GLN A 199 -3.16 -4.31 11.95
N LEU A 200 -2.45 -4.04 10.86
CA LEU A 200 -2.19 -2.72 10.31
C LEU A 200 -3.23 -2.40 9.23
N ARG A 201 -3.84 -1.21 9.30
CA ARG A 201 -4.86 -0.74 8.33
C ARG A 201 -4.54 0.66 7.82
N PHE A 202 -4.94 0.93 6.59
CA PHE A 202 -4.81 2.23 5.92
C PHE A 202 -6.16 2.66 5.35
N CYS A 203 -6.44 3.94 5.34
CA CYS A 203 -7.67 4.53 4.82
C CYS A 203 -7.43 5.95 4.31
N LEU A 204 -8.45 6.55 3.67
CA LEU A 204 -8.47 7.99 3.45
C LEU A 204 -8.73 8.70 4.78
N ALA A 205 -8.20 9.91 4.96
CA ALA A 205 -8.40 10.69 6.17
C ALA A 205 -9.74 11.48 6.15
N GLU A 206 -10.82 10.82 5.73
CA GLU A 206 -12.17 11.38 5.62
C GLU A 206 -12.99 11.06 6.87
N THR A 207 -13.62 12.06 7.47
CA THR A 207 -14.39 11.95 8.72
C THR A 207 -15.92 11.92 8.51
N SER A 208 -16.39 12.06 7.27
CA SER A 208 -17.83 12.08 6.92
C SER A 208 -18.50 10.70 6.99
N CYS A 209 -17.72 9.61 6.96
CA CYS A 209 -18.24 8.25 6.99
C CYS A 209 -17.20 7.23 7.50
N LEU A 210 -17.66 6.01 7.82
CA LEU A 210 -16.79 4.89 8.18
C LEU A 210 -15.91 4.47 7.00
N GLN A 211 -14.60 4.49 7.21
CA GLN A 211 -13.62 4.31 6.16
C GLN A 211 -13.33 2.84 5.84
N GLU A 212 -13.31 2.50 4.54
CA GLU A 212 -12.83 1.21 4.07
C GLU A 212 -11.29 1.18 3.96
N ASP A 213 -10.70 -0.02 3.93
CA ASP A 213 -9.26 -0.14 3.73
C ASP A 213 -8.86 0.38 2.34
N ASN A 214 -7.92 1.33 2.31
CA ASN A 214 -7.47 1.99 1.09
C ASN A 214 -5.98 2.36 1.21
N TYR A 215 -5.14 1.81 0.34
CA TYR A 215 -3.69 2.05 0.40
C TYR A 215 -3.29 3.38 -0.27
N PRO A 216 -2.29 4.10 0.27
CA PRO A 216 -1.56 5.12 -0.47
C PRO A 216 -0.89 4.57 -1.74
N ASN A 217 -0.65 5.44 -2.72
CA ASN A 217 0.17 5.09 -3.89
C ASN A 217 1.61 4.74 -3.50
N SER A 218 2.20 3.77 -4.22
CA SER A 218 3.56 3.27 -4.00
C SER A 218 3.89 2.88 -2.54
N LEU A 219 2.88 2.41 -1.78
CA LEU A 219 3.03 2.00 -0.39
C LEU A 219 4.16 0.97 -0.21
N CYS A 220 5.06 1.27 0.73
CA CYS A 220 6.11 0.40 1.24
C CYS A 220 6.05 0.42 2.78
N ILE A 221 6.27 -0.72 3.42
CA ILE A 221 6.11 -0.90 4.87
C ILE A 221 7.32 -1.67 5.39
N LYS A 222 7.95 -1.15 6.43
CA LYS A 222 8.97 -1.87 7.22
C LYS A 222 8.50 -1.99 8.66
N VAL A 223 8.59 -3.18 9.25
CA VAL A 223 8.29 -3.42 10.67
C VAL A 223 9.56 -3.95 11.32
N ASN A 224 10.05 -3.25 12.35
CA ASN A 224 11.32 -3.54 13.04
C ASN A 224 12.51 -3.70 12.06
N GLY A 225 12.59 -2.84 11.05
CA GLY A 225 13.60 -2.86 9.98
C GLY A 225 13.36 -3.89 8.87
N LYS A 226 12.46 -4.87 9.05
CA LYS A 226 12.14 -5.90 8.05
C LYS A 226 11.07 -5.41 7.09
N LEU A 227 11.29 -5.58 5.78
CA LEU A 227 10.31 -5.25 4.74
C LEU A 227 9.09 -6.17 4.83
N PHE A 228 7.88 -5.59 4.84
CA PHE A 228 6.63 -6.34 4.81
C PHE A 228 6.18 -6.60 3.37
N PRO A 229 5.94 -7.86 2.96
CA PRO A 229 5.52 -8.19 1.59
C PRO A 229 4.03 -7.88 1.40
N LEU A 230 3.74 -6.77 0.73
CA LEU A 230 2.37 -6.42 0.36
C LEU A 230 1.77 -7.41 -0.66
N PRO A 231 0.45 -7.71 -0.58
CA PRO A 231 -0.21 -8.60 -1.53
C PRO A 231 0.05 -8.22 -3.00
N GLY A 232 0.10 -9.22 -3.88
CA GLY A 232 0.35 -9.00 -5.32
C GLY A 232 -0.69 -8.06 -5.97
N TYR A 233 -0.27 -7.37 -7.03
CA TYR A 233 -1.21 -6.66 -7.89
C TYR A 233 -2.14 -7.67 -8.58
N ALA A 234 -3.37 -7.25 -8.85
CA ALA A 234 -4.24 -8.03 -9.73
C ALA A 234 -3.68 -8.03 -11.17
N PRO A 235 -4.13 -8.93 -12.05
CA PRO A 235 -3.74 -8.88 -13.46
C PRO A 235 -4.30 -7.59 -14.09
N PRO A 236 -3.48 -6.80 -14.81
CA PRO A 236 -3.94 -5.54 -15.40
C PRO A 236 -5.06 -5.79 -16.43
N PRO A 237 -6.06 -4.89 -16.55
CA PRO A 237 -7.05 -4.96 -17.62
C PRO A 237 -6.36 -4.59 -18.93
N LYS A 238 -6.96 -4.97 -20.06
CA LYS A 238 -6.37 -4.72 -21.41
C LYS A 238 -6.21 -3.23 -21.78
N ASN A 239 -6.71 -2.31 -20.96
CA ASN A 239 -6.93 -0.90 -21.31
C ASN A 239 -5.96 0.09 -20.61
N GLY A 240 -4.86 -0.37 -20.02
CA GLY A 240 -3.77 0.50 -19.56
C GLY A 240 -4.05 1.36 -18.31
N VAL A 241 -5.25 1.31 -17.73
CA VAL A 241 -5.58 1.98 -16.47
C VAL A 241 -4.74 1.42 -15.32
N GLU A 242 -4.05 2.28 -14.57
CA GLU A 242 -3.26 1.87 -13.40
C GLU A 242 -4.16 1.19 -12.35
N GLN A 243 -3.87 -0.08 -12.05
CA GLN A 243 -4.59 -0.79 -10.98
C GLN A 243 -4.08 -0.35 -9.62
N LYS A 244 -4.88 0.46 -8.94
CA LYS A 244 -4.74 0.65 -7.49
C LYS A 244 -4.93 -0.70 -6.80
N ARG A 245 -3.95 -1.11 -5.98
CA ARG A 245 -4.03 -2.34 -5.19
C ARG A 245 -5.28 -2.28 -4.28
N PRO A 246 -6.17 -3.28 -4.29
CA PRO A 246 -7.36 -3.26 -3.43
C PRO A 246 -6.91 -3.24 -1.96
N GLY A 247 -7.38 -2.24 -1.21
CA GLY A 247 -7.07 -2.10 0.21
C GLY A 247 -7.62 -3.28 1.01
N ARG A 248 -6.82 -3.75 1.97
CA ARG A 248 -7.15 -4.87 2.87
C ARG A 248 -6.44 -4.64 4.21
N PRO A 249 -6.92 -5.24 5.31
CA PRO A 249 -6.13 -5.36 6.53
C PRO A 249 -4.82 -6.13 6.27
N LEU A 250 -3.75 -5.73 6.96
CA LEU A 250 -2.44 -6.38 6.89
C LEU A 250 -2.10 -7.03 8.25
N ASN A 251 -2.00 -8.36 8.29
CA ASN A 251 -1.47 -9.07 9.45
C ASN A 251 0.06 -8.90 9.49
N ILE A 252 0.56 -8.09 10.44
CA ILE A 252 2.00 -7.83 10.61
C ILE A 252 2.63 -8.65 11.77
N THR A 253 1.85 -9.52 12.43
CA THR A 253 2.23 -10.26 13.64
C THR A 253 3.58 -10.97 13.54
N SER A 254 3.91 -11.55 12.38
CA SER A 254 5.17 -12.27 12.15
C SER A 254 6.43 -11.40 12.11
N LEU A 255 6.29 -10.07 11.99
CA LEU A 255 7.39 -9.10 12.05
C LEU A 255 7.44 -8.32 13.39
N VAL A 256 6.40 -8.45 14.21
CA VAL A 256 6.29 -7.81 15.53
C VAL A 256 7.12 -8.58 16.55
N ARG A 257 7.85 -7.84 17.39
CA ARG A 257 8.50 -8.36 18.59
C ARG A 257 7.43 -8.59 19.65
N LEU A 258 7.11 -9.86 19.92
CA LEU A 258 6.17 -10.28 20.96
C LEU A 258 6.83 -10.19 22.35
N SER A 259 7.15 -8.98 22.77
CA SER A 259 7.73 -8.67 24.09
C SER A 259 7.22 -7.30 24.55
N SER A 260 6.94 -7.18 25.84
CA SER A 260 6.56 -5.91 26.47
C SER A 260 7.75 -5.07 26.92
N ALA A 261 8.97 -5.62 26.88
CA ALA A 261 10.19 -4.93 27.31
C ALA A 261 10.80 -4.05 26.21
N VAL A 262 10.35 -4.18 24.95
CA VAL A 262 10.87 -3.43 23.81
C VAL A 262 9.74 -2.90 22.93
N PRO A 263 9.82 -1.64 22.45
CA PRO A 263 8.84 -1.12 21.51
C PRO A 263 9.02 -1.77 20.12
N ASN A 264 7.94 -1.71 19.35
CA ASN A 264 7.86 -2.05 17.94
C ASN A 264 7.83 -0.78 17.10
N GLN A 265 8.59 -0.76 16.01
CA GLN A 265 8.69 0.37 15.09
C GLN A 265 8.14 0.01 13.71
N ILE A 266 7.33 0.89 13.14
CA ILE A 266 6.82 0.80 11.77
C ILE A 266 7.33 2.02 11.00
N SER A 267 8.01 1.81 9.86
CA SER A 267 8.24 2.84 8.83
C SER A 267 7.25 2.62 7.68
N ILE A 268 6.57 3.68 7.29
CA ILE A 268 5.69 3.73 6.12
C ILE A 268 6.31 4.68 5.11
N THR A 269 6.50 4.23 3.87
CA THR A 269 6.88 5.08 2.73
C THR A 269 5.77 5.06 1.70
N TRP A 270 5.40 6.21 1.13
CA TRP A 270 4.35 6.32 0.11
C TRP A 270 4.63 7.47 -0.86
N ALA A 271 3.99 7.45 -2.03
CA ALA A 271 3.90 8.62 -2.91
C ALA A 271 2.62 9.39 -2.58
N PRO A 272 2.68 10.72 -2.31
CA PRO A 272 1.48 11.52 -2.07
C PRO A 272 0.61 11.62 -3.33
N GLU A 273 -0.70 11.77 -3.12
CA GLU A 273 -1.68 12.03 -4.17
C GLU A 273 -2.32 13.40 -3.92
N ILE A 274 -2.39 14.24 -4.94
CA ILE A 274 -3.02 15.56 -4.86
C ILE A 274 -4.51 15.37 -4.51
N GLY A 275 -4.98 16.11 -3.51
CA GLY A 275 -6.37 16.03 -3.03
C GLY A 275 -6.71 14.79 -2.19
N LYS A 276 -5.74 13.93 -1.83
CA LYS A 276 -5.97 12.77 -0.95
C LYS A 276 -5.03 12.75 0.24
N THR A 277 -5.60 12.83 1.42
CA THR A 277 -4.94 12.57 2.69
C THR A 277 -5.23 11.13 3.12
N TYR A 278 -4.24 10.48 3.73
CA TYR A 278 -4.34 9.09 4.19
C TYR A 278 -4.11 9.01 5.70
N SER A 279 -4.77 8.06 6.34
CA SER A 279 -4.61 7.74 7.77
C SER A 279 -4.21 6.29 7.94
N MET A 280 -3.44 6.01 8.99
CA MET A 280 -2.96 4.68 9.35
C MET A 280 -3.35 4.37 10.80
N SER A 281 -3.70 3.11 11.08
CA SER A 281 -4.01 2.62 12.43
C SER A 281 -3.54 1.18 12.63
N VAL A 282 -3.28 0.81 13.89
CA VAL A 282 -2.85 -0.53 14.28
C VAL A 282 -3.75 -1.05 15.39
N TYR A 283 -4.24 -2.26 15.23
CA TYR A 283 -5.18 -2.91 16.14
C TYR A 283 -4.62 -4.25 16.62
N LEU A 284 -4.96 -4.62 17.85
CA LEU A 284 -4.94 -6.00 18.29
C LEU A 284 -6.32 -6.59 17.97
N VAL A 285 -6.37 -7.69 17.22
CA VAL A 285 -7.63 -8.28 16.75
C VAL A 285 -7.68 -9.77 16.98
N ARG A 286 -8.88 -10.32 17.18
CA ARG A 286 -9.15 -11.77 17.16
C ARG A 286 -9.81 -12.15 15.83
N GLN A 287 -9.14 -12.96 15.03
CA GLN A 287 -9.69 -13.55 13.82
C GLN A 287 -10.80 -14.56 14.18
N LEU A 288 -11.91 -14.48 13.45
CA LEU A 288 -13.10 -15.30 13.65
C LEU A 288 -13.24 -16.35 12.54
N THR A 289 -13.79 -17.51 12.90
CA THR A 289 -14.13 -18.57 11.94
C THR A 289 -15.45 -18.27 11.23
N SER A 290 -15.66 -18.88 10.07
CA SER A 290 -16.94 -18.85 9.36
C SER A 290 -18.09 -19.39 10.21
N SER A 291 -17.85 -20.44 11.02
CA SER A 291 -18.84 -21.02 11.94
C SER A 291 -19.28 -20.05 13.04
N LEU A 292 -18.35 -19.27 13.61
CA LEU A 292 -18.68 -18.27 14.63
C LEU A 292 -19.46 -17.09 14.04
N LEU A 293 -19.10 -16.65 12.83
CA LEU A 293 -19.86 -15.60 12.13
C LEU A 293 -21.27 -16.02 11.74
N LEU A 294 -21.41 -17.27 11.32
CA LEU A 294 -22.67 -17.94 11.05
C LEU A 294 -23.55 -18.02 12.31
N GLN A 295 -22.99 -18.39 13.46
CA GLN A 295 -23.70 -18.33 14.74
C GLN A 295 -24.16 -16.90 15.07
N ARG A 296 -23.29 -15.89 14.89
CA ARG A 296 -23.66 -14.47 15.04
C ARG A 296 -24.76 -14.03 14.09
N LEU A 297 -24.77 -14.52 12.84
CA LEU A 297 -25.83 -14.24 11.88
C LEU A 297 -27.16 -14.87 12.30
N LYS A 298 -27.17 -16.12 12.77
CA LYS A 298 -28.37 -16.79 13.33
C LYS A 298 -28.93 -16.04 14.53
N MET A 299 -28.06 -15.54 15.42
CA MET A 299 -28.48 -14.75 16.60
C MET A 299 -29.09 -13.38 16.25
N LYS A 300 -28.87 -12.83 15.04
CA LYS A 300 -29.58 -11.62 14.57
C LYS A 300 -31.06 -11.88 14.21
N GLY A 301 -31.50 -13.14 14.23
CA GLY A 301 -32.86 -13.53 13.87
C GLY A 301 -33.08 -13.65 12.37
N ILE A 302 -34.29 -14.08 12.00
CA ILE A 302 -34.73 -14.30 10.62
C ILE A 302 -35.62 -13.12 10.20
N ARG A 303 -35.41 -12.58 9.00
CA ARG A 303 -36.25 -11.52 8.44
C ARG A 303 -37.71 -12.01 8.32
N ASN A 304 -38.68 -11.19 8.74
CA ASN A 304 -40.09 -11.53 8.63
C ASN A 304 -40.44 -11.92 7.16
N PRO A 305 -41.04 -13.11 6.90
CA PRO A 305 -41.44 -13.55 5.57
C PRO A 305 -42.39 -12.59 4.84
N ASP A 306 -43.16 -11.76 5.56
CA ASP A 306 -44.06 -10.77 4.97
C ASP A 306 -43.33 -9.72 4.13
N HIS A 307 -42.09 -9.37 4.47
CA HIS A 307 -41.28 -8.50 3.60
C HIS A 307 -40.95 -9.16 2.26
N SER A 308 -40.71 -10.46 2.24
CA SER A 308 -40.50 -11.21 1.00
C SER A 308 -41.80 -11.37 0.22
N ARG A 309 -42.94 -11.60 0.91
CA ARG A 309 -44.27 -11.61 0.28
C ARG A 309 -44.62 -10.25 -0.34
N ALA A 310 -44.34 -9.15 0.35
CA ALA A 310 -44.55 -7.79 -0.15
C ALA A 310 -43.68 -7.51 -1.39
N LEU A 311 -42.39 -7.85 -1.36
CA LEU A 311 -41.50 -7.70 -2.51
C LEU A 311 -41.93 -8.58 -3.71
N ILE A 312 -42.44 -9.79 -3.47
CA ILE A 312 -43.01 -10.65 -4.52
C ILE A 312 -44.24 -9.98 -5.13
N LYS A 313 -45.15 -9.42 -4.32
CA LYS A 313 -46.31 -8.67 -4.82
C LYS A 313 -45.87 -7.46 -5.64
N GLU A 314 -44.98 -6.61 -5.12
CA GLU A 314 -44.42 -5.45 -5.83
C GLU A 314 -43.82 -5.82 -7.19
N LYS A 315 -43.05 -6.91 -7.28
CA LYS A 315 -42.43 -7.38 -8.53
C LYS A 315 -43.38 -8.13 -9.48
N LEU A 316 -44.58 -8.47 -9.04
CA LEU A 316 -45.66 -9.05 -9.85
C LEU A 316 -46.78 -8.04 -10.16
N THR A 317 -46.74 -6.84 -9.57
CA THR A 317 -47.62 -5.73 -9.96
C THR A 317 -47.27 -5.33 -11.39
N ALA A 318 -48.23 -5.46 -12.30
CA ALA A 318 -48.07 -4.98 -13.66
C ALA A 318 -48.02 -3.44 -13.67
N ASP A 319 -47.07 -2.89 -14.40
CA ASP A 319 -47.02 -1.48 -14.74
C ASP A 319 -48.04 -1.23 -15.87
N PRO A 320 -49.06 -0.36 -15.70
CA PRO A 320 -50.10 -0.15 -16.71
C PRO A 320 -49.56 0.42 -18.03
N ASP A 321 -48.39 1.06 -18.01
CA ASP A 321 -47.75 1.61 -19.22
C ASP A 321 -46.79 0.61 -19.90
N SER A 322 -46.72 -0.64 -19.40
CA SER A 322 -45.81 -1.67 -19.92
C SER A 322 -46.52 -2.81 -20.63
N GLU A 323 -46.25 -2.99 -21.93
CA GLU A 323 -46.77 -4.08 -22.75
C GLU A 323 -46.35 -5.48 -22.25
N VAL A 324 -45.31 -5.59 -21.42
CA VAL A 324 -44.73 -6.86 -20.95
C VAL A 324 -44.80 -6.98 -19.43
N ALA A 325 -45.88 -7.59 -18.93
CA ALA A 325 -46.06 -7.84 -17.49
C ALA A 325 -45.36 -9.13 -17.00
N THR A 326 -44.79 -9.09 -15.80
CA THR A 326 -44.20 -10.29 -15.16
C THR A 326 -45.29 -11.14 -14.51
N THR A 327 -45.66 -12.25 -15.13
CA THR A 327 -46.74 -13.14 -14.65
C THR A 327 -46.30 -14.16 -13.60
N SER A 328 -45.01 -14.46 -13.50
CA SER A 328 -44.49 -15.41 -12.51
C SER A 328 -43.01 -15.17 -12.19
N LEU A 329 -42.60 -15.52 -10.97
CA LEU A 329 -41.21 -15.44 -10.50
C LEU A 329 -40.71 -16.84 -10.16
N ARG A 330 -39.67 -17.30 -10.86
CA ARG A 330 -39.01 -18.60 -10.60
C ARG A 330 -37.77 -18.39 -9.73
N VAL A 331 -37.73 -19.07 -8.59
CA VAL A 331 -36.59 -19.07 -7.66
C VAL A 331 -35.99 -20.47 -7.54
N SER A 332 -34.67 -20.53 -7.33
CA SER A 332 -33.98 -21.80 -7.05
C SER A 332 -33.81 -21.96 -5.54
N LEU A 333 -34.15 -23.15 -5.02
CA LEU A 333 -33.83 -23.56 -3.64
C LEU A 333 -32.37 -24.02 -3.51
N MET A 334 -31.70 -24.30 -4.64
CA MET A 334 -30.27 -24.62 -4.67
C MET A 334 -29.44 -23.36 -4.63
N CYS A 335 -28.34 -23.40 -3.89
CA CYS A 335 -27.41 -22.27 -3.91
C CYS A 335 -26.72 -22.13 -5.28
N PRO A 336 -26.65 -20.92 -5.87
CA PRO A 336 -25.79 -20.66 -7.02
C PRO A 336 -24.29 -20.82 -6.75
N VAL A 337 -23.85 -20.71 -5.49
CA VAL A 337 -22.46 -20.89 -5.03
C VAL A 337 -22.45 -22.07 -4.06
N ARG A 338 -22.06 -23.28 -4.49
CA ARG A 338 -22.15 -24.51 -3.64
C ARG A 338 -21.70 -24.20 -2.20
N PHE A 339 -22.54 -24.58 -1.24
CA PHE A 339 -22.74 -23.94 0.09
C PHE A 339 -23.75 -22.74 0.09
N PHE A 340 -25.06 -23.10 0.02
CA PHE A 340 -26.26 -22.49 0.70
C PHE A 340 -27.02 -21.20 0.17
N PRO A 341 -28.38 -20.96 0.32
CA PRO A 341 -29.16 -19.62 0.14
C PRO A 341 -29.76 -18.56 1.30
N CYS A 342 -29.21 -17.30 1.56
CA CYS A 342 -29.51 -15.99 2.31
C CYS A 342 -29.12 -14.69 1.50
N SER A 343 -29.92 -13.62 1.39
CA SER A 343 -29.60 -12.43 0.54
C SER A 343 -28.95 -11.23 1.26
N PHE A 344 -28.09 -10.46 0.58
CA PHE A 344 -27.71 -9.10 1.03
C PHE A 344 -28.88 -8.13 0.83
N SER A 345 -29.07 -7.19 1.76
CA SER A 345 -30.22 -6.26 1.73
C SER A 345 -30.27 -5.33 0.51
N SER A 346 -29.17 -5.20 -0.24
CA SER A 346 -29.05 -4.39 -1.47
C SER A 346 -29.30 -5.19 -2.75
N ILE A 347 -29.56 -6.50 -2.67
CA ILE A 347 -29.83 -7.33 -3.84
C ILE A 347 -31.33 -7.29 -4.15
N ILE A 348 -31.67 -6.57 -5.23
CA ILE A 348 -33.05 -6.45 -5.76
C ILE A 348 -33.60 -7.79 -6.30
N LEU A 349 -32.71 -8.76 -6.55
CA LEU A 349 -33.09 -10.13 -6.89
C LEU A 349 -33.52 -10.95 -5.66
N ILE A 350 -34.63 -11.69 -5.79
CA ILE A 350 -35.09 -12.70 -4.83
C ILE A 350 -34.22 -13.97 -4.97
N LYS A 351 -32.92 -13.83 -4.73
CA LYS A 351 -31.94 -14.92 -4.67
C LYS A 351 -31.15 -14.85 -3.38
N CYS A 352 -31.12 -15.98 -2.68
CA CYS A 352 -30.50 -16.12 -1.39
C CYS A 352 -29.16 -16.92 -1.55
N ILE A 353 -28.09 -16.60 -0.77
CA ILE A 353 -26.76 -17.26 -0.47
C ILE A 353 -26.47 -17.56 1.09
N LYS A 354 -26.86 -18.74 1.67
CA LYS A 354 -27.19 -19.16 3.09
C LYS A 354 -25.99 -19.45 3.92
N THR A 355 -26.32 -19.73 5.15
CA THR A 355 -25.39 -20.06 6.18
C THR A 355 -26.17 -20.99 7.11
N ILE A 356 -25.98 -22.32 6.97
CA ILE A 356 -26.32 -23.31 8.02
C ILE A 356 -25.02 -23.66 8.72
#